data_AF-A0A9P9IGL1-F1
#
_entry.id   AF-A0A9P9IGL1-F1
#
_cell.length_a   1.000
_cell.length_b   1.000
_cell.length_c   1.000
_cell.angle_alpha   90.00
_cell.angle_beta   90.00
_cell.angle_gamma   90.00
#
_symmetry.space_group_name_H-M   'P 1'
#
loop_
_entity.id
_entity.type
_entity.pdbx_description
1 polymer ?
#
loop_
_entity_poly.entity_id
_entity_poly.type
_entity_poly.pdbx_seq_one_letter_code
_entity_poly.pdbx_strand_id
1 'polypeptide(L)'
;MPQRIPKAVIYTFLEKYTRPVSLTSLDPDFRKCPITHREFTERDNSYVYPNYDPDNPDYPVRVVVCSHIFGRQAIEKHMCEDAPWSHTCPICRQTWVPPARTSRTSLLEDTMNVLVKIEKMQDLNDRVRDGLRMLGNKSGNLDRDPTLGDVEMEDMRRASELLTDGLLQTERLLERMSDLFLSNRRL
;
A
#
# COMPACT_ATOMS: atom_id res chain seq x y z
N MET A 1 -18.84 -4.71 -16.16
CA MET A 1 -17.79 -4.27 -17.10
C MET A 1 -16.44 -4.41 -16.40
N PRO A 2 -15.47 -5.12 -17.00
CA PRO A 2 -14.10 -5.13 -16.50
C PRO A 2 -13.59 -3.68 -16.38
N GLN A 3 -12.77 -3.43 -15.37
CA GLN A 3 -12.19 -2.11 -15.17
C GLN A 3 -10.81 -2.10 -15.81
N ARG A 4 -10.68 -1.36 -16.91
CA ARG A 4 -9.39 -1.10 -17.55
C ARG A 4 -8.37 -0.56 -16.55
N ILE A 5 -7.18 -1.17 -16.51
CA ILE A 5 -6.09 -0.73 -15.64
C ILE A 5 -5.58 0.63 -16.17
N PRO A 6 -5.47 1.68 -15.32
CA PRO A 6 -4.91 2.96 -15.74
C PRO A 6 -3.47 2.78 -16.23
N LYS A 7 -3.10 3.44 -17.33
CA LYS A 7 -1.75 3.33 -17.92
C LYS A 7 -0.64 3.60 -16.90
N ALA A 8 -0.79 4.64 -16.07
CA ALA A 8 0.16 4.96 -15.00
C ALA A 8 0.45 3.77 -14.05
N VAL A 9 -0.58 2.98 -13.72
CA VAL A 9 -0.46 1.79 -12.87
C VAL A 9 0.27 0.67 -13.61
N ILE A 10 -0.06 0.46 -14.89
CA ILE A 10 0.65 -0.50 -15.75
C ILE A 10 2.14 -0.13 -15.80
N TYR A 11 2.45 1.15 -16.02
CA TYR A 11 3.83 1.65 -16.15
C TYR A 11 4.62 1.45 -14.86
N THR A 12 4.01 1.83 -13.72
CA THR A 12 4.58 1.60 -12.40
C THR A 12 4.80 0.12 -12.12
N PHE A 13 3.86 -0.74 -12.52
CA PHE A 13 3.99 -2.18 -12.35
C PHE A 13 5.21 -2.69 -13.12
N LEU A 14 5.33 -2.30 -14.38
CA LEU A 14 6.40 -2.76 -15.26
C LEU A 14 7.77 -2.26 -14.80
N GLU A 15 7.86 -1.03 -14.32
CA GLU A 15 9.10 -0.47 -13.78
C GLU A 15 9.53 -1.14 -12.47
N LYS A 16 8.61 -1.33 -11.53
CA LYS A 16 8.95 -1.78 -10.16
C LYS A 16 8.94 -3.31 -9.99
N TYR A 17 8.10 -4.01 -10.74
CA TYR A 17 7.82 -5.44 -10.54
C TYR A 17 8.24 -6.31 -11.72
N THR A 18 9.01 -5.78 -12.67
CA THR A 18 9.68 -6.60 -13.68
C THR A 18 11.17 -6.35 -13.72
N ARG A 19 11.94 -7.37 -14.10
CA ARG A 19 13.40 -7.31 -14.25
C ARG A 19 13.79 -7.87 -15.62
N PRO A 20 14.56 -7.14 -16.44
CA PRO A 20 15.09 -7.69 -17.69
C PRO A 20 15.92 -8.94 -17.43
N VAL A 21 15.83 -9.91 -18.34
CA VAL A 21 16.60 -11.15 -18.31
C VAL A 21 17.44 -11.21 -19.59
N SER A 22 18.72 -11.60 -19.49
CA SER A 22 19.54 -11.80 -20.70
C SER A 22 19.19 -13.14 -21.34
N LEU A 23 19.15 -13.20 -22.68
CA LEU A 23 18.88 -14.42 -23.43
C LEU A 23 19.89 -15.54 -23.12
N THR A 24 21.12 -15.17 -22.80
CA THR A 24 22.19 -16.11 -22.44
C THR A 24 21.90 -16.85 -21.13
N SER A 25 21.13 -16.25 -20.23
CA SER A 25 20.74 -16.85 -18.95
C SER A 25 19.48 -17.72 -19.03
N LEU A 26 18.78 -17.70 -20.17
CA LEU A 26 17.57 -18.47 -20.40
C LEU A 26 17.90 -19.81 -21.05
N ASP A 27 17.25 -20.85 -20.54
CA ASP A 27 17.18 -22.14 -21.20
C ASP A 27 16.64 -21.95 -22.63
N PRO A 28 17.24 -22.60 -23.65
CA PRO A 28 16.74 -22.58 -25.03
C PRO A 28 15.23 -22.81 -25.16
N ASP A 29 14.64 -23.68 -24.34
CA ASP A 29 13.21 -24.01 -24.41
C ASP A 29 12.30 -22.86 -23.93
N PHE A 30 12.85 -21.94 -23.12
CA PHE A 30 12.13 -20.77 -22.58
C PHE A 30 12.43 -19.47 -23.35
N ARG A 31 12.97 -19.56 -24.57
CA ARG A 31 13.29 -18.38 -25.41
C ARG A 31 12.10 -17.81 -26.19
N LYS A 32 10.90 -18.37 -25.99
CA LYS A 32 9.67 -17.90 -26.63
C LYS A 32 8.73 -17.33 -25.58
N CYS A 33 8.08 -16.22 -25.93
CA CYS A 33 7.09 -15.61 -25.07
C CYS A 33 5.87 -16.53 -24.94
N PRO A 34 5.39 -16.84 -23.72
CA PRO A 34 4.23 -17.70 -23.52
C PRO A 34 2.89 -17.04 -23.91
N ILE A 35 2.85 -15.71 -24.10
CA ILE A 35 1.65 -14.98 -24.54
C ILE A 35 1.56 -14.91 -26.07
N THR A 36 2.67 -14.57 -26.73
CA THR A 36 2.70 -14.31 -28.18
C THR A 36 3.33 -15.42 -29.01
N HIS A 37 4.01 -16.36 -28.36
CA HIS A 37 4.81 -17.44 -28.95
C HIS A 37 5.95 -16.96 -29.87
N ARG A 38 6.29 -15.66 -29.85
CA ARG A 38 7.42 -15.08 -30.57
C ARG A 38 8.72 -15.28 -29.80
N GLU A 39 9.83 -15.41 -30.52
CA GLU A 39 11.17 -15.48 -29.91
C GLU A 39 11.55 -14.13 -29.31
N PHE A 40 12.25 -14.19 -28.18
CA PHE A 40 12.78 -13.01 -27.51
C PHE A 40 14.03 -12.49 -28.21
N THR A 41 14.25 -11.17 -28.14
CA THR A 41 15.51 -10.53 -28.53
C THR A 41 16.26 -9.97 -27.33
N GLU A 42 17.55 -9.72 -27.48
CA GLU A 42 18.33 -9.06 -26.43
C GLU A 42 17.81 -7.63 -26.23
N ARG A 43 17.87 -7.14 -24.99
CA ARG A 43 17.40 -5.80 -24.65
C ARG A 43 18.28 -4.76 -25.34
N ASP A 44 17.65 -3.84 -26.06
CA ASP A 44 18.31 -2.62 -26.50
C ASP A 44 18.47 -1.64 -25.32
N ASN A 45 19.71 -1.28 -25.00
CA ASN A 45 20.02 -0.35 -23.91
C ASN A 45 19.68 1.11 -24.25
N SER A 46 19.47 1.42 -25.53
CA SER A 46 19.02 2.74 -25.99
C SER A 46 17.52 2.94 -25.81
N TYR A 47 16.77 1.87 -25.53
CA TYR A 47 15.32 1.93 -25.35
C TYR A 47 14.95 2.74 -24.10
N VAL A 48 14.28 3.87 -24.32
CA VAL A 48 13.71 4.73 -23.28
C VAL A 48 12.18 4.59 -23.30
N TYR A 49 11.63 4.08 -22.21
CA TYR A 49 10.19 4.02 -21.98
C TYR A 49 9.60 5.44 -21.85
N PRO A 50 8.41 5.78 -22.41
CA PRO A 50 7.37 4.93 -23.01
C PRO A 50 7.32 4.93 -24.55
N ASN A 51 8.38 5.31 -25.26
CA ASN A 51 8.35 5.36 -26.72
C ASN A 51 8.33 3.93 -27.31
N TYR A 52 7.11 3.45 -27.55
CA TYR A 52 6.83 2.12 -28.09
C TYR A 52 6.84 2.16 -29.62
N ASP A 53 7.67 1.31 -30.22
CA ASP A 53 7.56 0.94 -31.63
C ASP A 53 6.98 -0.48 -31.70
N PRO A 54 5.79 -0.69 -32.31
CA PRO A 54 5.19 -2.02 -32.46
C PRO A 54 6.04 -3.00 -33.27
N ASP A 55 6.96 -2.49 -34.09
CA ASP A 55 7.82 -3.30 -34.93
C ASP A 55 9.10 -3.70 -34.20
N ASN A 56 9.39 -3.09 -33.04
CA ASN A 56 10.55 -3.50 -32.24
C ASN A 56 10.32 -4.87 -31.62
N PRO A 57 11.31 -5.77 -31.72
CA PRO A 57 11.21 -7.09 -31.14
C PRO A 57 11.17 -7.04 -29.61
N ASP A 58 10.50 -8.03 -29.01
CA ASP A 58 10.23 -8.05 -27.58
C ASP A 58 11.38 -8.72 -26.81
N TYR A 59 11.79 -8.14 -25.69
CA TYR A 59 12.85 -8.70 -24.85
C TYR A 59 12.27 -9.33 -23.58
N PRO A 60 12.95 -10.34 -22.98
CA PRO A 60 12.39 -11.06 -21.87
C PRO A 60 12.50 -10.28 -20.56
N VAL A 61 11.41 -10.26 -19.81
CA VAL A 61 11.34 -9.71 -18.45
C VAL A 61 10.75 -10.74 -17.49
N ARG A 62 11.35 -10.85 -16.31
CA ARG A 62 10.88 -11.70 -15.20
C ARG A 62 10.01 -10.87 -14.27
N VAL A 63 8.81 -11.36 -13.98
CA VAL A 63 7.91 -10.74 -13.00
C VAL A 63 8.36 -11.09 -11.59
N VAL A 64 8.60 -10.10 -10.73
CA VAL A 64 9.16 -10.29 -9.38
C VAL A 64 8.24 -11.14 -8.50
N VAL A 65 6.93 -10.91 -8.57
CA VAL A 65 5.96 -11.55 -7.65
C VAL A 65 5.70 -13.03 -7.94
N CYS A 66 5.91 -13.48 -9.19
CA CYS A 66 5.58 -14.86 -9.59
C CYS A 66 6.69 -15.56 -10.40
N SER A 67 7.82 -14.90 -10.65
CA SER A 67 9.00 -15.40 -11.37
C SER A 67 8.79 -15.87 -12.82
N HIS A 68 7.60 -15.72 -13.40
CA HIS A 68 7.33 -16.02 -14.80
C HIS A 68 7.98 -14.99 -15.72
N ILE A 69 8.43 -15.46 -16.89
CA ILE A 69 9.10 -14.64 -17.91
C ILE A 69 8.14 -14.38 -19.06
N PHE A 70 8.02 -13.12 -19.44
CA PHE A 70 7.21 -12.66 -20.56
C PHE A 70 8.02 -11.71 -21.42
N GLY A 71 7.48 -11.40 -22.60
CA GLY A 71 7.98 -10.27 -23.36
C GLY A 71 7.49 -8.98 -22.70
N ARG A 72 8.36 -7.97 -22.61
CA ARG A 72 8.04 -6.66 -22.02
C ARG A 72 6.81 -6.01 -22.66
N GLN A 73 6.65 -6.11 -23.96
CA GLN A 73 5.50 -5.57 -24.70
C GLN A 73 4.28 -6.47 -24.55
N ALA A 74 4.48 -7.78 -24.58
CA ALA A 74 3.40 -8.74 -24.41
C ALA A 74 2.68 -8.59 -23.06
N ILE A 75 3.43 -8.40 -21.97
CA ILE A 75 2.84 -8.18 -20.64
C ILE A 75 2.09 -6.84 -20.56
N GLU A 76 2.61 -5.79 -21.17
CA GLU A 76 1.96 -4.47 -21.20
C GLU A 76 0.66 -4.51 -21.99
N LYS A 77 0.69 -5.18 -23.16
CA LYS A 77 -0.50 -5.40 -23.98
C LYS A 77 -1.55 -6.20 -23.22
N HIS A 78 -1.16 -7.30 -22.58
CA HIS A 78 -2.06 -8.11 -21.73
C HIS A 78 -2.72 -7.28 -20.64
N MET A 79 -1.96 -6.42 -19.94
CA MET A 79 -2.50 -5.52 -18.91
C MET A 79 -3.41 -4.41 -19.48
N CYS A 80 -3.22 -4.03 -20.74
CA CYS A 80 -4.05 -3.04 -21.43
C CYS A 80 -5.39 -3.61 -21.94
N GLU A 81 -5.53 -4.94 -21.99
CA GLU A 81 -6.78 -5.58 -22.40
C GLU A 81 -7.90 -5.25 -21.40
N ASP A 82 -9.07 -4.88 -21.91
CA ASP A 82 -10.27 -4.66 -21.11
C ASP A 82 -10.94 -6.00 -20.79
N ALA A 83 -10.18 -6.89 -20.17
CA ALA A 83 -10.57 -8.26 -19.86
C ALA A 83 -10.42 -8.53 -18.37
N PRO A 84 -11.27 -9.39 -17.77
CA PRO A 84 -11.19 -9.68 -16.34
C PRO A 84 -9.94 -10.45 -15.93
N TRP A 85 -9.10 -10.92 -16.85
CA TRP A 85 -7.82 -11.58 -16.55
C TRP A 85 -6.58 -10.71 -16.80
N SER A 86 -6.75 -9.47 -17.29
CA SER A 86 -5.63 -8.56 -17.60
C SER A 86 -4.79 -8.17 -16.37
N HIS A 87 -5.35 -8.35 -15.17
CA HIS A 87 -4.72 -8.07 -13.90
C HIS A 87 -4.05 -9.29 -13.25
N THR A 88 -3.99 -10.42 -13.95
CA THR A 88 -3.42 -11.68 -13.44
C THR A 88 -2.38 -12.26 -14.38
N CYS A 89 -1.47 -13.05 -13.82
CA CYS A 89 -0.49 -13.81 -14.56
C CYS A 89 -1.14 -14.83 -15.52
N PRO A 90 -0.83 -14.81 -16.82
CA PRO A 90 -1.36 -15.79 -17.78
C PRO A 90 -1.02 -17.25 -17.44
N ILE A 91 0.06 -17.49 -16.70
CA ILE A 91 0.55 -18.84 -16.39
C ILE A 91 0.00 -19.32 -15.04
N CYS A 92 0.34 -18.64 -13.94
CA CYS A 92 -0.05 -19.08 -12.59
C CYS A 92 -1.30 -18.41 -12.03
N ARG A 93 -1.93 -17.48 -12.77
CA ARG A 93 -3.12 -16.71 -12.35
C ARG A 93 -2.94 -15.85 -11.10
N GLN A 94 -1.71 -15.67 -10.62
CA GLN A 94 -1.42 -14.74 -9.53
C GLN A 94 -1.78 -13.31 -9.91
N THR A 95 -2.50 -12.62 -9.03
CA THR A 95 -2.88 -11.20 -9.20
C THR A 95 -1.65 -10.30 -9.21
N TRP A 96 -1.49 -9.52 -10.27
CA TRP A 96 -0.44 -8.51 -10.41
C TRP A 96 -0.86 -7.17 -9.84
N VAL A 97 -2.08 -6.74 -10.17
CA VAL A 97 -2.66 -5.48 -9.72
C VAL A 97 -4.02 -5.80 -9.11
N PRO A 98 -4.29 -5.41 -7.86
CA PRO A 98 -5.61 -5.63 -7.28
C PRO A 98 -6.67 -4.86 -8.09
N PRO A 99 -7.85 -5.45 -8.34
CA PRO A 99 -8.96 -4.74 -8.97
C PRO A 99 -9.27 -3.45 -8.21
N ALA A 100 -9.58 -2.36 -8.92
CA ALA A 100 -9.79 -1.06 -8.27
C ALA A 100 -10.96 -1.03 -7.27
N ARG A 101 -11.84 -2.04 -7.30
CA ARG A 101 -12.89 -2.23 -6.28
C ARG A 101 -12.34 -2.74 -4.96
N THR A 102 -11.34 -3.62 -4.99
CA THR A 102 -10.74 -4.23 -3.80
C THR A 102 -9.91 -3.21 -3.00
N SER A 103 -9.21 -2.30 -3.69
CA SER A 103 -8.46 -1.24 -3.02
C SER A 103 -9.37 -0.21 -2.35
N ARG A 104 -10.52 0.11 -2.96
CA ARG A 104 -11.48 1.06 -2.38
C ARG A 104 -12.15 0.51 -1.13
N THR A 105 -12.54 -0.77 -1.13
CA THR A 105 -13.13 -1.40 0.06
C THR A 105 -12.12 -1.50 1.20
N SER A 106 -10.87 -1.87 0.90
CA SER A 106 -9.79 -1.91 1.92
C SER A 106 -9.49 -0.51 2.48
N LEU A 107 -9.39 0.52 1.63
CA LEU A 107 -9.20 1.90 2.10
C LEU A 107 -10.40 2.39 2.93
N LEU A 108 -11.63 2.05 2.52
CA LEU A 108 -12.82 2.42 3.29
C LEU A 108 -12.84 1.70 4.63
N GLU A 109 -12.49 0.41 4.67
CA GLU A 109 -12.39 -0.36 5.91
C GLU A 109 -11.32 0.21 6.84
N ASP A 110 -10.12 0.52 6.33
CA ASP A 110 -9.06 1.19 7.09
C ASP A 110 -9.52 2.56 7.61
N THR A 111 -10.20 3.34 6.77
CA THR A 111 -10.75 4.65 7.16
C THR A 111 -11.80 4.51 8.26
N MET A 112 -12.71 3.55 8.13
CA MET A 112 -13.73 3.24 9.14
C MET A 112 -13.10 2.81 10.46
N ASN A 113 -12.07 1.95 10.41
CA ASN A 113 -11.33 1.52 11.59
C ASN A 113 -10.65 2.69 12.32
N VAL A 114 -10.11 3.66 11.57
CA VAL A 114 -9.53 4.89 12.14
C VAL A 114 -10.60 5.75 12.79
N LEU A 115 -11.75 5.95 12.14
CA LEU A 115 -12.84 6.75 12.70
C LEU A 115 -13.39 6.17 14.01
N VAL A 116 -13.59 4.84 14.08
CA VAL A 116 -14.00 4.15 15.31
C VAL A 116 -12.98 4.32 16.43
N LYS A 117 -11.67 4.33 16.10
CA LYS A 117 -10.63 4.59 17.10
C LYS A 117 -10.65 6.03 17.60
N ILE A 118 -10.90 7.00 16.73
CA ILE A 118 -11.01 8.42 17.09
C ILE A 118 -12.19 8.65 18.03
N GLU A 119 -13.35 8.06 17.74
CA GLU A 119 -14.54 8.15 18.60
C GLU A 119 -14.27 7.62 20.01
N LYS A 120 -13.60 6.46 20.13
CA LYS A 120 -13.19 5.91 21.43
C LYS A 120 -12.19 6.80 22.17
N MET A 121 -11.28 7.46 21.46
CA MET A 121 -10.35 8.43 22.07
C MET A 121 -11.07 9.68 22.56
N GLN A 122 -12.13 10.13 21.87
CA GLN A 122 -12.95 11.26 22.32
C GLN A 122 -13.70 10.94 23.61
N ASP A 123 -14.33 9.77 23.72
CA ASP A 123 -15.00 9.32 24.96
C ASP A 123 -14.02 9.27 26.14
N LEU A 124 -12.83 8.72 25.93
CA LEU A 124 -11.79 8.70 26.97
C LEU A 124 -11.38 10.11 27.40
N ASN A 125 -11.21 11.04 26.45
CA ASN A 125 -10.83 12.41 26.72
C ASN A 125 -11.91 13.17 27.51
N ASP A 126 -13.19 12.96 27.19
CA ASP A 126 -14.30 13.56 27.92
C ASP A 126 -14.38 13.03 29.36
N ARG A 127 -14.16 11.73 29.58
CA ARG A 127 -14.07 11.15 30.94
C ARG A 127 -12.92 11.72 31.76
N VAL A 128 -11.75 11.92 31.15
CA VAL A 128 -10.61 12.57 31.82
C VAL A 128 -10.94 14.02 32.17
N ARG A 129 -11.55 14.76 31.24
CA ARG A 129 -11.96 16.16 31.44
C ARG A 129 -12.97 16.29 32.59
N ASP A 130 -13.95 15.39 32.66
CA ASP A 130 -14.94 15.39 33.74
C ASP A 130 -14.31 15.03 35.08
N GLY A 131 -13.38 14.06 35.12
CA GLY A 131 -12.60 13.75 36.32
C GLY A 131 -11.84 14.96 36.85
N LEU A 132 -11.17 15.71 35.97
CA LEU A 132 -10.46 16.94 36.35
C LEU A 132 -11.40 18.04 36.86
N ARG A 133 -12.60 18.20 36.28
CA ARG A 133 -13.62 19.14 36.80
C ARG A 133 -14.09 18.78 38.21
N MET A 134 -14.29 17.48 38.47
CA MET A 134 -14.70 16.99 39.77
C MET A 134 -13.63 17.22 40.85
N LEU A 135 -12.35 17.11 40.49
CA LEU A 135 -11.23 17.44 41.39
C LEU A 135 -11.12 18.95 41.65
N GLY A 136 -11.28 19.78 40.61
CA GLY A 136 -11.22 21.25 40.75
C GLY A 136 -12.27 21.84 41.70
N ASN A 137 -13.47 21.27 41.75
CA ASN A 137 -14.55 21.74 42.63
C ASN A 137 -14.37 21.35 44.11
N LYS A 138 -13.49 20.40 44.45
CA LYS A 138 -13.26 19.95 45.84
C LYS A 138 -12.19 20.75 46.59
N SER A 139 -11.48 21.65 45.92
CA SER A 139 -10.39 22.46 46.50
C SER A 139 -10.82 23.51 47.52
N GLY A 140 -12.11 23.58 47.87
CA GLY A 140 -12.67 24.63 48.71
C GLY A 140 -12.49 24.46 50.22
N ASN A 141 -12.23 23.27 50.78
CA ASN A 141 -12.31 23.14 52.26
C ASN A 141 -11.73 21.88 52.94
N LEU A 142 -10.54 21.37 52.57
CA LEU A 142 -10.00 20.15 53.22
C LEU A 142 -8.54 20.29 53.68
N ASP A 143 -8.34 20.08 54.98
CA ASP A 143 -7.07 19.68 55.59
C ASP A 143 -6.52 18.46 54.84
N ARG A 144 -5.30 18.60 54.30
CA ARG A 144 -4.66 17.61 53.42
C ARG A 144 -4.26 16.36 54.20
N ASP A 145 -4.90 15.23 53.89
CA ASP A 145 -4.37 13.90 54.22
C ASP A 145 -3.23 13.56 53.21
N PRO A 146 -1.97 13.38 53.67
CA PRO A 146 -0.82 13.17 52.81
C PRO A 146 -0.79 11.83 52.08
N THR A 147 -1.67 10.88 52.41
CA THR A 147 -1.63 9.52 51.84
C THR A 147 -2.38 9.35 50.52
N LEU A 148 -3.23 10.32 50.12
CA LEU A 148 -4.06 10.20 48.92
C LEU A 148 -3.33 10.57 47.62
N GLY A 149 -2.17 11.23 47.69
CA GLY A 149 -1.46 11.76 46.52
C GLY A 149 -0.81 10.71 45.62
N ASP A 150 -0.41 9.57 46.18
CA ASP A 150 0.36 8.56 45.43
C ASP A 150 -0.51 7.77 44.45
N VAL A 151 -1.78 7.50 44.80
CA VAL A 151 -2.71 6.74 43.95
C VAL A 151 -3.18 7.60 42.77
N GLU A 152 -3.52 8.87 43.00
CA GLU A 152 -3.93 9.79 41.93
C GLU A 152 -2.79 10.06 40.93
N MET A 153 -1.55 10.08 41.39
CA MET A 153 -0.38 10.33 40.53
C MET A 153 -0.11 9.15 39.59
N GLU A 154 -0.27 7.90 40.06
CA GLU A 154 -0.06 6.72 39.21
C GLU A 154 -1.17 6.58 38.15
N ASP A 155 -2.43 6.89 38.49
CA ASP A 155 -3.52 6.91 37.50
C ASP A 155 -3.30 7.98 36.43
N MET A 156 -2.79 9.16 36.81
CA MET A 156 -2.42 10.22 35.86
C MET A 156 -1.26 9.79 34.95
N ARG A 157 -0.26 9.10 35.51
CA ARG A 157 0.88 8.56 34.76
C ARG A 157 0.41 7.55 33.71
N ARG A 158 -0.50 6.64 34.10
CA ARG A 158 -1.06 5.62 33.21
C ARG A 158 -1.91 6.23 32.09
N ALA A 159 -2.70 7.26 32.39
CA ALA A 159 -3.45 8.00 31.38
C ALA A 159 -2.52 8.71 30.37
N SER A 160 -1.43 9.30 30.87
CA SER A 160 -0.41 9.95 30.02
C SER A 160 0.28 8.96 29.08
N GLU A 161 0.62 7.76 29.55
CA GLU A 161 1.20 6.69 28.73
C GLU A 161 0.25 6.28 27.59
N LEU A 162 -1.05 6.09 27.88
CA LEU A 162 -2.05 5.73 26.86
C LEU A 162 -2.24 6.82 25.79
N LEU A 163 -2.23 8.09 26.18
CA LEU A 163 -2.32 9.20 25.23
C LEU A 163 -1.09 9.29 24.33
N THR A 164 0.10 9.06 24.91
CA THR A 164 1.36 9.07 24.16
C THR A 164 1.40 7.95 23.13
N ASP A 165 0.99 6.74 23.50
CA ASP A 165 0.89 5.60 22.57
C ASP A 165 -0.15 5.84 21.46
N GLY A 166 -1.28 6.47 21.79
CA GLY A 166 -2.31 6.86 20.82
C GLY A 166 -1.76 7.83 19.77
N LEU A 167 -1.02 8.86 20.21
CA LEU A 167 -0.41 9.85 19.33
C LEU A 167 0.63 9.22 18.39
N LEU A 168 1.51 8.36 18.92
CA LEU A 168 2.49 7.61 18.13
C LEU A 168 1.83 6.72 17.07
N GLN A 169 0.70 6.06 17.40
CA GLN A 169 -0.04 5.27 16.41
C GLN A 169 -0.62 6.15 15.31
N THR A 170 -1.19 7.31 15.64
CA THR A 170 -1.73 8.24 14.64
C THR A 170 -0.66 8.80 13.72
N GLU A 171 0.52 9.14 14.25
CA GLU A 171 1.65 9.64 13.46
C GLU A 171 2.11 8.61 12.41
N ARG A 172 2.33 7.35 12.82
CA ARG A 172 2.67 6.24 11.91
C ARG A 172 1.62 5.97 10.84
N LEU A 173 0.37 6.32 11.09
CA LEU A 173 -0.73 6.14 10.16
C LEU A 173 -0.76 7.27 9.14
N LEU A 174 -0.52 8.51 9.59
CA LEU A 174 -0.35 9.67 8.72
C LEU A 174 0.86 9.53 7.80
N GLU A 175 1.99 8.99 8.29
CA GLU A 175 3.16 8.68 7.46
C GLU A 175 2.80 7.69 6.34
N ARG A 176 2.12 6.59 6.67
CA ARG A 176 1.67 5.61 5.67
C ARG A 176 0.71 6.21 4.64
N MET A 177 -0.22 7.06 5.09
CA MET A 177 -1.11 7.76 4.17
C MET A 177 -0.35 8.72 3.27
N SER A 178 0.63 9.47 3.82
CA SER A 178 1.48 10.37 3.06
C SER A 178 2.28 9.63 1.99
N ASP A 179 2.88 8.48 2.33
CA ASP A 179 3.60 7.63 1.39
C ASP A 179 2.71 7.13 0.25
N LEU A 180 1.46 6.77 0.55
CA LEU A 180 0.47 6.39 -0.45
C LEU A 180 0.09 7.57 -1.36
N PHE A 181 -0.09 8.76 -0.80
CA PHE A 181 -0.39 9.97 -1.59
C PHE A 181 0.79 10.40 -2.47
N LEU A 182 2.01 10.40 -1.94
CA LEU A 182 3.21 10.74 -2.70
C LEU A 182 3.51 9.70 -3.78
N SER A 183 3.26 8.42 -3.50
CA SER A 183 3.35 7.35 -4.51
C SER A 183 2.34 7.53 -5.64
N ASN A 184 1.17 8.12 -5.35
CA ASN A 184 0.14 8.43 -6.36
C ASN A 184 0.38 9.75 -7.11
N ARG A 185 1.16 10.70 -6.56
CA ARG A 185 1.37 12.04 -7.16
C ARG A 185 2.57 12.12 -8.11
N ARG A 186 3.45 11.11 -8.11
CA ARG A 186 4.53 10.96 -9.10
C ARG A 186 4.10 10.20 -10.36
N LEU A 187 2.79 10.01 -10.52
CA LEU A 187 2.13 9.48 -11.71
C LEU A 187 1.45 10.61 -12.49
#